data_AF-A0A968XUW3-F1
#
_entry.id   AF-A0A968XUW3-F1
#
_cell.length_a   1.000
_cell.length_b   1.000
_cell.length_c   1.000
_cell.angle_alpha   90.00
_cell.angle_beta   90.00
_cell.angle_gamma   90.00
#
_symmetry.space_group_name_H-M   'P 1'
#
loop_
_entity.id
_entity.type
_entity.pdbx_description
1 polymer ?
#
loop_
_entity_poly.entity_id
_entity_poly.type
_entity_poly.pdbx_seq_one_letter_code
_entity_poly.pdbx_strand_id
1 'polypeptide(L)'
;MADPLIAYGIQSESSDFRVHVCPVVRRIYSYPTAMARVILPGGYRLASVRIDGHLTARGYLVPVEAVPELQTHVLPDIWWRYRPILPSMTTQQKGDIATRMVIAALNRGLMHIPVEAEEVTDLAEQIGGIDVRVRCNLRVQVKCDYSGGHKDLGGSGHLFCRSPNET
;
A
#
# COMPACT_ATOMS: atom_id res chain seq x y z
N MET A 1 -28.03 -15.85 -3.81
CA MET A 1 -27.94 -14.43 -4.16
C MET A 1 -26.71 -13.87 -3.46
N ALA A 2 -25.81 -13.18 -4.17
CA ALA A 2 -24.64 -12.59 -3.53
C ALA A 2 -25.10 -11.40 -2.67
N ASP A 3 -24.68 -11.35 -1.40
CA ASP A 3 -24.95 -10.19 -0.55
C ASP A 3 -24.38 -8.93 -1.21
N PRO A 4 -25.18 -7.86 -1.40
CA PRO A 4 -24.70 -6.62 -1.95
C PRO A 4 -23.62 -6.03 -1.03
N LEU A 5 -22.53 -5.52 -1.61
CA LEU A 5 -21.49 -4.82 -0.86
C LEU A 5 -22.10 -3.55 -0.25
N ILE A 6 -22.08 -3.42 1.07
CA ILE A 6 -22.52 -2.19 1.73
C ILE A 6 -21.51 -1.09 1.40
N ALA A 7 -22.01 0.08 1.01
CA ALA A 7 -21.21 1.24 0.63
C ALA A 7 -20.53 1.89 1.84
N TYR A 8 -19.49 1.23 2.37
CA TYR A 8 -18.55 1.78 3.33
C TYR A 8 -17.13 1.44 2.87
N GLY A 9 -16.33 2.45 2.48
CA GLY A 9 -14.92 2.30 2.07
C GLY A 9 -14.62 2.60 0.60
N ILE A 10 -13.37 2.38 0.18
CA ILE A 10 -12.85 2.66 -1.17
C ILE A 10 -13.57 1.77 -2.20
N GLN A 11 -14.56 2.33 -2.90
CA GLN A 11 -15.38 1.62 -3.89
C GLN A 11 -14.79 1.68 -5.31
N SER A 12 -14.12 2.78 -5.64
CA SER A 12 -13.33 2.95 -6.86
C SER A 12 -11.88 3.17 -6.46
N GLU A 13 -10.97 2.38 -7.03
CA GLU A 13 -9.56 2.54 -6.73
C GLU A 13 -8.86 3.34 -7.82
N SER A 14 -8.59 4.61 -7.49
CA SER A 14 -7.90 5.57 -8.34
C SER A 14 -6.47 5.86 -7.88
N SER A 15 -5.91 5.07 -6.97
CA SER A 15 -4.52 5.25 -6.54
C SER A 15 -3.53 4.83 -7.62
N ASP A 16 -2.42 5.54 -7.72
CA ASP A 16 -1.31 5.23 -8.62
C ASP A 16 -0.33 4.26 -7.95
N PHE A 17 -0.28 4.28 -6.62
CA PHE A 17 0.64 3.47 -5.81
C PHE A 17 -0.08 2.84 -4.61
N ARG A 18 0.27 1.60 -4.26
CA ARG A 18 -0.27 0.88 -3.10
C ARG A 18 0.78 0.71 -2.04
N VAL A 19 0.35 0.82 -0.79
CA VAL A 19 1.18 0.61 0.38
C VAL A 19 0.43 -0.26 1.39
N HIS A 20 1.07 -1.35 1.81
CA HIS A 20 0.60 -2.26 2.83
C HIS A 20 1.47 -2.15 4.07
N VAL A 21 0.91 -1.58 5.14
CA VAL A 21 1.53 -1.59 6.46
C VAL A 21 1.19 -2.92 7.14
N CYS A 22 2.20 -3.72 7.45
CA CYS A 22 2.06 -5.05 8.03
C CYS A 22 2.68 -5.11 9.44
N PRO A 23 1.92 -4.78 10.50
CA PRO A 23 2.38 -4.72 11.88
C PRO A 23 3.04 -5.99 12.42
N VAL A 24 2.50 -7.18 12.13
CA VAL A 24 3.01 -8.45 12.67
C VAL A 24 4.45 -8.70 12.22
N VAL A 25 4.73 -8.52 10.93
CA VAL A 25 6.07 -8.69 10.36
C VAL A 25 6.93 -7.43 10.48
N ARG A 26 6.37 -6.33 10.99
CA ARG A 26 7.02 -5.00 11.08
C ARG A 26 7.64 -4.56 9.76
N ARG A 27 6.86 -4.62 8.67
CA ARG A 27 7.26 -4.18 7.33
C ARG A 27 6.21 -3.28 6.71
N ILE A 28 6.67 -2.42 5.80
CA ILE A 28 5.81 -1.75 4.83
C ILE A 28 6.15 -2.33 3.46
N TYR A 29 5.13 -2.75 2.72
CA TYR A 29 5.28 -3.18 1.33
C TYR A 29 4.66 -2.14 0.42
N SER A 30 5.28 -1.85 -0.72
CA SER A 30 4.71 -0.91 -1.68
C SER A 30 4.96 -1.32 -3.12
N TYR A 31 4.04 -0.97 -4.01
CA TYR A 31 4.13 -1.30 -5.43
C TYR A 31 3.17 -0.42 -6.26
N PRO A 32 3.42 -0.22 -7.56
CA PRO A 32 2.50 0.49 -8.45
C PRO A 32 1.13 -0.20 -8.54
N THR A 33 0.03 0.54 -8.50
CA THR A 33 -1.31 -0.03 -8.61
C THR A 33 -1.50 -0.80 -9.92
N ALA A 34 -0.79 -0.41 -11.00
CA ALA A 34 -0.78 -1.13 -12.26
C ALA A 34 -0.42 -2.61 -12.09
N MET A 35 0.47 -2.95 -11.15
CA MET A 35 0.86 -4.34 -10.88
C MET A 35 -0.27 -5.17 -10.29
N ALA A 36 -1.25 -4.55 -9.62
CA ALA A 36 -2.46 -5.27 -9.21
C ALA A 36 -3.18 -5.92 -10.41
N ARG A 37 -3.19 -5.28 -11.59
CA ARG A 37 -3.81 -5.84 -12.80
C ARG A 37 -3.07 -7.06 -13.34
N VAL A 38 -1.74 -7.09 -13.19
CA VAL A 38 -0.89 -8.21 -13.63
C VAL A 38 -1.08 -9.42 -12.72
N ILE A 39 -1.30 -9.17 -11.43
CA ILE A 39 -1.42 -10.20 -10.40
C ILE A 39 -2.76 -10.95 -10.52
N LEU A 40 -3.87 -10.24 -10.67
CA LEU A 40 -5.22 -10.80 -10.50
C LEU A 40 -5.58 -11.99 -11.41
N PRO A 41 -5.10 -12.08 -12.66
CA PRO A 41 -5.28 -13.28 -13.50
C PRO A 41 -4.67 -14.56 -12.93
N GLY A 42 -3.79 -14.48 -11.93
CA GLY A 42 -3.07 -15.62 -11.36
C GLY A 42 -3.90 -16.65 -10.58
N GLY A 43 -5.24 -16.51 -10.52
CA GLY A 43 -6.11 -17.51 -9.90
C GLY A 43 -5.97 -17.61 -8.37
N TYR A 44 -5.54 -16.52 -7.72
CA TYR A 44 -5.31 -16.48 -6.28
C TYR A 44 -6.60 -16.69 -5.47
N ARG A 45 -6.46 -17.07 -4.20
CA ARG A 45 -7.61 -17.32 -3.32
C ARG A 45 -8.40 -16.02 -3.10
N LEU A 46 -9.68 -16.04 -3.46
CA LEU A 46 -10.61 -14.96 -3.14
C LEU A 46 -10.88 -14.93 -1.62
N ALA A 47 -10.77 -13.75 -1.03
CA ALA A 47 -11.07 -13.46 0.36
C ALA A 47 -12.13 -12.37 0.44
N SER A 48 -13.01 -12.52 1.43
CA SER A 48 -14.05 -11.57 1.75
C SER A 48 -13.67 -10.80 3.00
N VAL A 49 -13.79 -9.48 2.95
CA VAL A 49 -13.61 -8.59 4.11
C VAL A 49 -14.98 -8.24 4.64
N ARG A 50 -15.18 -8.45 5.94
CA ARG A 50 -16.39 -8.05 6.65
C ARG A 50 -16.07 -7.03 7.73
N ILE A 51 -16.88 -5.99 7.83
CA ILE A 51 -16.84 -5.01 8.92
C ILE A 51 -18.21 -5.05 9.58
N ASP A 52 -18.24 -5.25 10.90
CA ASP A 52 -19.47 -5.37 11.69
C ASP A 52 -20.47 -6.41 11.12
N GLY A 53 -19.95 -7.53 10.62
CA GLY A 53 -20.73 -8.62 10.02
C GLY A 53 -21.11 -8.42 8.55
N HIS A 54 -20.97 -7.21 8.02
CA HIS A 54 -21.34 -6.87 6.65
C HIS A 54 -20.18 -7.07 5.68
N LEU A 55 -20.44 -7.66 4.52
CA LEU A 55 -19.45 -7.78 3.45
C LEU A 55 -19.15 -6.40 2.87
N THR A 56 -17.91 -5.94 3.03
CA THR A 56 -17.48 -4.60 2.60
C THR A 56 -16.51 -4.63 1.42
N ALA A 57 -15.79 -5.74 1.23
CA ALA A 57 -14.95 -5.92 0.06
C ALA A 57 -14.72 -7.40 -0.27
N ARG A 58 -14.39 -7.65 -1.54
CA ARG A 58 -13.73 -8.88 -1.99
C ARG A 58 -12.37 -8.52 -2.56
N GLY A 59 -11.42 -9.44 -2.43
CA GLY A 59 -10.08 -9.30 -2.99
C GLY A 59 -9.38 -10.63 -2.95
N TYR A 60 -8.12 -10.64 -3.35
CA TYR A 60 -7.31 -11.82 -3.55
C TYR A 60 -6.16 -11.81 -2.55
N LEU A 61 -5.88 -12.98 -1.98
CA LEU A 61 -4.69 -13.18 -1.15
C LEU A 61 -3.55 -13.58 -2.06
N VAL A 62 -2.65 -12.62 -2.28
CA VAL A 62 -1.56 -12.76 -3.24
C VAL A 62 -0.29 -13.04 -2.46
N PRO A 63 0.47 -14.11 -2.79
CA PRO A 63 1.76 -14.36 -2.18
C PRO A 63 2.68 -13.15 -2.35
N VAL A 64 3.42 -12.78 -1.31
CA VAL A 64 4.29 -11.59 -1.32
C VAL A 64 5.30 -11.67 -2.49
N GLU A 65 5.83 -12.86 -2.72
CA GLU A 65 6.81 -13.17 -3.77
C GLU A 65 6.24 -13.07 -5.19
N ALA A 66 4.90 -13.09 -5.31
CA ALA A 66 4.20 -13.02 -6.58
C ALA A 66 3.77 -11.60 -6.98
N VAL A 67 4.06 -10.59 -6.14
CA VAL A 67 3.76 -9.19 -6.43
C VAL A 67 4.93 -8.58 -7.22
N PRO A 68 4.77 -8.25 -8.51
CA PRO A 68 5.85 -7.63 -9.28
C PRO A 68 6.18 -6.25 -8.74
N GLU A 69 7.46 -5.86 -8.84
CA GLU A 69 7.98 -4.56 -8.37
C GLU A 69 7.70 -4.27 -6.89
N LEU A 70 7.47 -5.31 -6.09
CA LEU A 70 7.25 -5.15 -4.67
C LEU A 70 8.50 -4.63 -3.99
N GLN A 71 8.37 -3.47 -3.37
CA GLN A 71 9.39 -2.92 -2.50
C GLN A 71 9.05 -3.23 -1.05
N THR A 72 10.06 -3.69 -0.31
CA THR A 72 9.95 -3.93 1.13
C THR A 72 10.74 -2.87 1.87
N HIS A 73 10.07 -2.16 2.76
CA HIS A 73 10.64 -1.09 3.57
C HIS A 73 10.68 -1.52 5.04
N VAL A 74 11.87 -1.45 5.63
CA VAL A 74 12.11 -1.75 7.04
C VAL A 74 12.15 -0.45 7.81
N LEU A 75 11.13 -0.20 8.63
CA LEU A 75 11.12 0.97 9.50
C LEU A 75 11.90 0.70 10.80
N PRO A 76 12.53 1.75 11.39
CA PRO A 76 13.19 1.64 12.68
C PRO A 76 12.25 1.11 13.76
N ASP A 77 12.80 0.25 14.62
CA ASP A 77 12.06 -0.50 15.65
C ASP A 77 11.23 0.40 16.58
N ILE A 78 11.73 1.62 16.81
CA ILE A 78 11.12 2.64 17.66
C ILE A 78 9.73 3.09 17.18
N TRP A 79 9.45 2.97 15.87
CA TRP A 79 8.15 3.33 15.28
C TRP A 79 7.06 2.34 15.66
N TRP A 80 7.39 1.05 15.61
CA TRP A 80 6.48 -0.01 15.99
C TRP A 80 6.19 0.00 17.50
N ARG A 81 7.15 0.51 18.30
CA ARG A 81 7.00 0.64 19.76
C ARG A 81 6.14 1.83 20.17
N TYR A 82 6.37 3.02 19.61
CA TYR A 82 5.62 4.23 19.99
C TYR A 82 4.34 4.47 19.20
N ARG A 83 4.16 3.77 18.07
CA ARG A 83 2.92 3.81 17.28
C ARG A 83 2.41 2.38 17.03
N PRO A 84 2.12 1.61 18.10
CA PRO A 84 1.71 0.23 17.93
C PRO A 84 0.32 0.18 17.27
N ILE A 85 0.18 -0.65 16.25
CA ILE A 85 -1.11 -1.04 15.71
C ILE A 85 -1.49 -2.34 16.44
N LEU A 86 -2.57 -2.31 17.23
CA LEU A 86 -2.96 -3.42 18.11
C LEU A 86 -4.13 -4.23 17.53
N PRO A 87 -4.25 -5.53 17.83
CA PRO A 87 -5.38 -6.35 17.37
C PRO A 87 -6.75 -5.79 17.81
N SER A 88 -6.82 -5.25 19.03
CA SER A 88 -8.03 -4.71 19.65
C SER A 88 -8.51 -3.37 19.07
N MET A 89 -7.70 -2.71 18.23
CA MET A 89 -8.09 -1.47 17.58
C MET A 89 -9.15 -1.70 16.50
N THR A 90 -10.04 -0.73 16.32
CA THR A 90 -11.01 -0.71 15.22
C THR A 90 -10.31 -0.58 13.87
N THR A 91 -11.01 -0.95 12.79
CA THR A 91 -10.48 -0.82 11.42
C THR A 91 -10.05 0.62 11.11
N GLN A 92 -10.83 1.61 11.55
CA GLN A 92 -10.50 3.03 11.36
C GLN A 92 -9.21 3.41 12.09
N GLN A 93 -9.07 3.06 13.37
CA GLN A 93 -7.88 3.37 14.16
C GLN A 93 -6.61 2.76 13.54
N LYS A 94 -6.68 1.51 13.07
CA LYS A 94 -5.56 0.85 12.38
C LYS A 94 -5.19 1.58 11.09
N GLY A 95 -6.19 1.98 10.31
CA GLY A 95 -5.99 2.74 9.07
C GLY A 95 -5.35 4.12 9.30
N ASP A 96 -5.81 4.85 10.31
CA ASP A 96 -5.27 6.18 10.64
C ASP A 96 -3.79 6.12 11.07
N ILE A 97 -3.44 5.15 11.91
CA ILE A 97 -2.05 4.94 12.35
C ILE A 97 -1.18 4.53 11.16
N ALA A 98 -1.64 3.56 10.35
CA ALA A 98 -0.91 3.12 9.16
C ALA A 98 -0.64 4.28 8.20
N THR A 99 -1.64 5.13 7.94
CA THR A 99 -1.51 6.32 7.09
C THR A 99 -0.45 7.29 7.64
N ARG A 100 -0.51 7.59 8.94
CA ARG A 100 0.48 8.46 9.61
C ARG A 100 1.89 7.86 9.56
N MET A 101 2.03 6.54 9.62
CA MET A 101 3.33 5.87 9.48
C MET A 101 3.88 6.05 8.05
N VAL A 102 3.06 5.85 7.03
CA VAL A 102 3.47 6.02 5.62
C VAL A 102 3.90 7.47 5.36
N ILE A 103 3.10 8.46 5.77
CA ILE A 103 3.46 9.89 5.63
C ILE A 103 4.79 10.18 6.31
N ALA A 104 4.96 9.71 7.55
CA ALA A 104 6.18 9.96 8.29
C ALA A 104 7.40 9.28 7.65
N ALA A 105 7.23 8.08 7.05
CA ALA A 105 8.29 7.35 6.38
C ALA A 105 8.73 8.06 5.09
N LEU A 106 7.79 8.56 4.30
CA LEU A 106 8.05 9.39 3.11
C LEU A 106 8.83 10.65 3.48
N ASN A 107 8.34 11.40 4.47
CA ASN A 107 8.96 12.66 4.89
C ASN A 107 10.39 12.49 5.45
N ARG A 108 10.79 11.26 5.78
CA ARG A 108 12.12 10.93 6.30
C ARG A 108 12.99 10.14 5.31
N GLY A 109 12.52 9.93 4.08
CA GLY A 109 13.23 9.12 3.08
C GLY A 109 13.38 7.65 3.47
N LEU A 110 12.54 7.12 4.36
CA LEU A 110 12.54 5.71 4.77
C LEU A 110 11.69 4.82 3.86
N MET A 111 10.92 5.45 2.97
CA MET A 111 10.16 4.78 1.94
C MET A 111 10.39 5.53 0.63
N HIS A 112 10.83 4.82 -0.39
CA HIS A 112 11.01 5.40 -1.73
C HIS A 112 9.71 5.32 -2.52
N ILE A 113 9.46 6.34 -3.33
CA ILE A 113 8.36 6.37 -4.29
C ILE A 113 8.93 6.74 -5.66
N PRO A 114 8.30 6.27 -6.76
CA PRO A 114 8.73 6.65 -8.08
C PRO A 114 8.58 8.17 -8.26
N VAL A 115 9.55 8.78 -8.92
CA VAL A 115 9.53 10.19 -9.31
C VAL A 115 9.86 10.27 -10.80
N GLU A 116 9.28 11.26 -11.47
CA GLU A 116 9.63 11.57 -12.84
C GLU A 116 10.73 12.63 -12.84
N ALA A 117 11.77 12.40 -13.63
CA ALA A 117 12.87 13.34 -13.81
C ALA A 117 13.00 13.67 -15.30
N GLU A 118 13.13 14.95 -15.61
CA GLU A 118 13.39 15.44 -16.96
C GLU A 118 14.64 16.33 -16.95
N GLU A 119 15.42 16.25 -18.02
CA GLU A 119 16.49 17.23 -18.28
C GLU A 119 15.87 18.61 -18.48
N VAL A 120 16.45 19.62 -17.86
CA VAL A 120 16.03 21.00 -18.07
C VAL A 120 16.60 21.47 -19.39
N THR A 121 15.73 21.75 -20.36
CA THR A 121 16.12 22.28 -21.68
C THR A 121 16.05 23.80 -21.78
N ASP A 122 15.54 24.48 -20.73
CA ASP A 122 15.47 25.93 -20.68
C ASP A 122 16.85 26.52 -20.36
N LEU A 123 17.37 27.35 -21.28
CA LEU A 123 18.71 27.91 -21.16
C LEU A 123 18.85 28.84 -19.94
N ALA A 124 17.80 29.56 -19.53
CA ALA A 124 17.89 30.45 -18.37
C ALA A 124 18.00 29.65 -17.07
N GLU A 125 17.24 28.57 -16.93
CA GLU A 125 17.38 27.63 -15.80
C GLU A 125 18.73 26.92 -15.79
N GLN A 126 19.24 26.50 -16.96
CA GLN A 126 20.58 25.90 -17.08
C GLN A 126 21.70 26.89 -16.73
N ILE A 127 21.63 28.14 -17.20
CA ILE A 127 22.56 29.22 -16.80
C ILE A 127 22.49 29.44 -15.28
N GLY A 128 21.29 29.26 -14.68
CA GLY A 128 21.09 29.25 -13.24
C GLY A 128 21.66 28.02 -12.51
N GLY A 129 22.24 27.06 -13.23
CA GLY A 129 22.87 25.86 -12.69
C GLY A 129 21.91 24.71 -12.39
N ILE A 130 20.72 24.70 -12.99
CA ILE A 130 19.73 23.61 -12.83
C ILE A 130 19.79 22.68 -14.04
N ASP A 131 20.22 21.44 -13.81
CA ASP A 131 20.34 20.43 -14.87
C ASP A 131 19.10 19.53 -15.00
N VAL A 132 18.42 19.26 -13.88
CA VAL A 132 17.34 18.26 -13.80
C VAL A 132 16.18 18.79 -12.99
N ARG A 133 14.97 18.58 -13.51
CA ARG A 133 13.72 18.84 -12.79
C ARG A 133 13.08 17.53 -12.37
N VAL A 134 12.74 17.43 -11.09
CA VAL A 134 12.07 16.26 -10.51
C VAL A 134 10.62 16.61 -10.17
N ARG A 135 9.67 15.75 -10.56
CA ARG A 135 8.24 15.88 -10.26
C ARG A 135 7.69 14.59 -9.65
N CYS A 136 6.70 14.74 -8.79
CA CYS A 136 5.96 13.62 -8.21
C CYS A 136 4.50 14.01 -8.03
N ASN A 137 3.62 13.36 -8.79
CA ASN A 137 2.17 13.50 -8.65
C ASN A 137 1.53 12.12 -8.47
N LEU A 138 1.70 11.54 -7.28
CA LEU A 138 1.24 10.18 -6.96
C LEU A 138 0.13 10.20 -5.91
N ARG A 139 -0.97 9.48 -6.21
CA ARG A 139 -2.01 9.16 -5.23
C ARG A 139 -1.72 7.80 -4.62
N VAL A 140 -1.49 7.77 -3.31
CA VAL A 140 -1.11 6.55 -2.58
C VAL A 140 -2.31 5.99 -1.83
N GLN A 141 -2.65 4.72 -2.05
CA GLN A 141 -3.58 3.98 -1.20
C GLN A 141 -2.79 3.27 -0.09
N VAL A 142 -3.16 3.53 1.16
CA VAL A 142 -2.59 2.85 2.33
C VAL A 142 -3.59 1.82 2.86
N LYS A 143 -3.13 0.58 3.04
CA LYS A 143 -3.85 -0.49 3.73
C LYS A 143 -3.09 -0.93 4.97
N CYS A 144 -3.83 -1.28 6.02
CA CYS A 144 -3.28 -1.97 7.17
C CYS A 144 -3.60 -3.46 7.06
N ASP A 145 -2.62 -4.24 6.61
CA ASP A 145 -2.73 -5.70 6.51
C ASP A 145 -2.09 -6.30 7.76
N TYR A 146 -2.86 -6.38 8.86
CA TYR A 146 -2.35 -6.71 10.19
C TYR A 146 -1.40 -7.93 10.19
N SER A 147 -1.84 -9.03 9.58
CA SER A 147 -1.09 -10.29 9.44
C SER A 147 -0.48 -10.48 8.04
N GLY A 148 -0.41 -9.43 7.22
CA GLY A 148 0.18 -9.50 5.89
C GLY A 148 1.70 -9.67 5.92
N GLY A 149 2.29 -10.03 4.78
CA GLY A 149 3.75 -10.16 4.62
C GLY A 149 4.27 -11.60 4.74
N HIS A 150 5.59 -11.78 4.61
CA HIS A 150 6.21 -13.10 4.50
C HIS A 150 5.99 -13.99 5.73
N LYS A 151 5.90 -15.32 5.51
CA LYS A 151 5.64 -16.31 6.56
C LYS A 151 6.81 -16.49 7.53
N ASP A 152 8.04 -16.42 7.02
CA ASP A 152 9.28 -16.55 7.80
C ASP A 152 9.42 -15.43 8.86
N LEU A 153 8.79 -14.27 8.62
CA LEU A 153 8.71 -13.15 9.57
C LEU A 153 7.47 -13.20 10.48
N GLY A 154 6.68 -14.28 10.43
CA GLY A 154 5.45 -14.46 11.22
C GLY A 154 4.17 -13.93 10.56
N GLY A 155 4.24 -13.52 9.29
CA GLY A 155 3.08 -13.10 8.49
C GLY A 155 2.29 -14.28 7.90
N SER A 156 1.25 -13.97 7.16
CA SER A 156 0.40 -14.96 6.47
C SER A 156 1.02 -15.50 5.17
N GLY A 157 2.09 -14.89 4.68
CA GLY A 157 2.68 -15.13 3.37
C GLY A 157 2.01 -14.37 2.23
N HIS A 158 1.00 -13.55 2.52
CA HIS A 158 0.18 -12.92 1.50
C HIS A 158 -0.07 -11.43 1.79
N LEU A 159 -0.42 -10.67 0.75
CA LEU A 159 -1.00 -9.33 0.81
C LEU A 159 -2.43 -9.38 0.27
N PHE A 160 -3.31 -8.51 0.80
CA PHE A 160 -4.70 -8.43 0.34
C PHE A 160 -4.86 -7.44 -0.83
N CYS A 161 -4.92 -7.96 -2.05
CA CYS A 161 -5.03 -7.15 -3.26
C CYS A 161 -6.46 -7.12 -3.79
N ARG A 162 -7.01 -5.94 -4.08
CA ARG A 162 -8.32 -5.80 -4.75
C ARG A 162 -8.12 -5.39 -6.21
N SER A 163 -9.03 -5.76 -7.10
CA SER A 163 -9.08 -5.20 -8.46
C SER A 163 -9.54 -3.74 -8.45
N PRO A 164 -8.86 -2.83 -9.17
CA PRO A 164 -9.33 -1.45 -9.28
C PRO A 164 -10.67 -1.29 -10.02
N ASN A 165 -11.12 -2.33 -10.75
CA ASN A 165 -12.30 -2.27 -11.63
C ASN A 165 -13.47 -3.18 -11.18
N GLU A 166 -13.38 -3.87 -10.04
CA GLU A 166 -14.50 -4.69 -9.52
C GLU A 166 -15.34 -3.84 -8.55
N THR A 167 -16.32 -3.11 -9.12
CA THR A 167 -17.50 -2.59 -8.41
C THR A 167 -18.56 -3.66 -8.29
#